data_AF-A0A6P0NSW9-F1
#
_entry.id   AF-A0A6P0NSW9-F1
#
_cell.length_a   1.000
_cell.length_b   1.000
_cell.length_c   1.000
_cell.angle_alpha   90.00
_cell.angle_beta   90.00
_cell.angle_gamma   90.00
#
_symmetry.space_group_name_H-M   'P 1'
#
loop_
_entity.id
_entity.type
_entity.pdbx_description
1 polymer ?
#
loop_
_entity_poly.entity_id
_entity_poly.type
_entity_poly.pdbx_seq_one_letter_code
_entity_poly.pdbx_strand_id
1 'polypeptide(L)'
;MTQADLLKLYQGQFKLIKTLNYCSCQKLFLPLVLLNCLLASIWNLPTANLSFITEINEYLSLFSPAAKSLDAKLEIGVSSPGDDREKSREEVLLIENNQNYTENQLPLEIYFPSPQDQKITFFTGVIPRENLANQLWNKNIYGWNHKTNSTTNMTSFMNYTDFFKANNLSNSKNANLISNFTWDTASEPVVTMLEKNRIQEYSDYLGEDFQEQLLNPKNIQDILVNLHRQTGKKSAVIYINLYQDQLQIILLTETGQPIVKTIPEVNREKLRNTTIMFIGEITDFRNSNTTSYLPLAQKLYNWLIAPIATELEKANIDTLLFSIDSGFRLLPLAALHDGEKFLIEKYNFSLIPSFSLINPNYNSLENTQVLAMGASKFSEQLPLPAVSVELTTITQELWQGNSFLNEEFTRQNLIYQRQNYPYSIIHLATHAEFRSGDVSKSYIQLWNEKLQLHQIGELGWNNPQVELLVLSACRTAVGDKNSELGFAGLAIATGVKSALGSLWFVNDEATLGLMTEFYSHLSNVQIKAEALQAAQLAMLRGKVVIEKGILRGSVSDGEMSLPPELANIQNQKFSHPYYWAGFTMVGSPW
;
A
#
# COMPACT_ATOMS: atom_id res chain seq x y z
N MET A 1 -22.52 33.77 -25.49
CA MET A 1 -22.21 33.32 -26.87
C MET A 1 -23.41 32.55 -27.37
N THR A 2 -23.92 32.87 -28.56
CA THR A 2 -25.01 32.09 -29.18
C THR A 2 -24.47 30.77 -29.75
N GLN A 3 -25.35 29.82 -30.05
CA GLN A 3 -24.98 28.53 -30.65
C GLN A 3 -24.26 28.71 -32.00
N ALA A 4 -24.59 29.76 -32.75
CA ALA A 4 -23.92 30.14 -33.99
C ALA A 4 -22.51 30.73 -33.77
N ASP A 5 -22.30 31.44 -32.65
CA ASP A 5 -20.99 32.00 -32.29
C ASP A 5 -20.03 30.89 -31.86
N LEU A 6 -20.54 29.89 -31.15
CA LEU A 6 -19.80 28.68 -30.79
C LEU A 6 -19.37 27.91 -32.05
N LEU A 7 -20.30 27.66 -32.98
CA LEU A 7 -20.01 26.93 -34.23
C LEU A 7 -18.93 27.63 -35.06
N LYS A 8 -18.93 28.97 -35.12
CA LYS A 8 -17.88 29.76 -35.78
C LYS A 8 -16.54 29.68 -35.03
N LEU A 9 -16.54 29.68 -33.71
CA LEU A 9 -15.34 29.50 -32.90
C LEU A 9 -14.72 28.10 -33.15
N TYR A 10 -15.56 27.08 -33.26
CA TYR A 10 -15.16 25.69 -33.53
C TYR A 10 -14.61 25.50 -34.95
N GLN A 11 -15.26 26.06 -35.98
CA GLN A 11 -14.73 26.04 -37.34
C GLN A 11 -13.38 26.78 -37.44
N GLY A 12 -13.18 27.83 -36.64
CA GLY A 12 -11.89 28.53 -36.50
C GLY A 12 -10.78 27.66 -35.89
N GLN A 13 -11.07 26.94 -34.81
CA GLN A 13 -10.11 26.04 -34.15
C GLN A 13 -9.73 24.84 -35.03
N PHE A 14 -10.70 24.26 -35.74
CA PHE A 14 -10.45 23.14 -36.65
C PHE A 14 -9.57 23.56 -37.85
N LYS A 15 -9.80 24.77 -38.38
CA LYS A 15 -8.98 25.34 -39.45
C LYS A 15 -7.55 25.62 -38.98
N LEU A 16 -7.36 26.04 -37.72
CA LEU A 16 -6.06 26.26 -37.08
C LEU A 16 -5.26 24.94 -36.93
N ILE A 17 -5.95 23.85 -36.59
CA ILE A 17 -5.35 22.51 -36.48
C ILE A 17 -4.95 21.97 -37.86
N LYS A 18 -5.71 22.28 -38.92
CA LYS A 18 -5.40 21.89 -40.31
C LYS A 18 -4.14 22.60 -40.86
N THR A 19 -3.85 23.82 -40.39
CA THR A 19 -2.64 24.58 -40.77
C THR A 19 -1.40 24.21 -39.96
N LEU A 20 -1.55 23.67 -38.74
CA LEU A 20 -0.44 23.23 -37.89
C LEU A 20 0.02 21.83 -38.29
N ASN A 21 0.69 21.74 -39.44
CA ASN A 21 1.20 20.49 -39.98
C ASN A 21 2.60 20.16 -39.38
N TYR A 22 2.78 18.88 -39.02
CA TYR A 22 4.02 18.13 -38.70
C TYR A 22 4.55 18.05 -37.24
N CYS A 23 4.51 16.80 -36.74
CA CYS A 23 5.38 16.10 -35.78
C CYS A 23 5.15 16.13 -34.25
N SER A 24 4.30 16.99 -33.65
CA SER A 24 4.28 17.06 -32.16
C SER A 24 2.97 16.72 -31.44
N CYS A 25 1.87 16.41 -32.14
CA CYS A 25 0.53 16.35 -31.52
C CYS A 25 -0.14 14.95 -31.46
N GLN A 26 0.61 13.87 -31.26
CA GLN A 26 0.00 12.55 -30.97
C GLN A 26 -0.62 12.46 -29.55
N LYS A 27 -0.15 13.26 -28.57
CA LYS A 27 -0.63 13.20 -27.17
C LYS A 27 -1.97 13.90 -26.91
N LEU A 28 -2.47 14.72 -27.85
CA LEU A 28 -3.68 15.53 -27.66
C LEU A 28 -4.90 14.98 -28.41
N PHE A 29 -4.74 13.92 -29.21
CA PHE A 29 -5.80 13.42 -30.10
C PHE A 29 -6.95 12.72 -29.35
N LEU A 30 -6.64 11.71 -28.54
CA LEU A 30 -7.65 10.97 -27.77
C LEU A 30 -8.37 11.87 -26.73
N PRO A 31 -7.68 12.76 -26.01
CA PRO A 31 -8.33 13.72 -25.11
C PRO A 31 -9.26 14.70 -25.83
N LEU A 32 -8.90 15.20 -27.02
CA LEU A 32 -9.78 16.11 -27.77
C LEU A 32 -11.01 15.41 -28.35
N VAL A 33 -10.87 14.17 -28.83
CA VAL A 33 -12.01 13.38 -29.32
C VAL A 33 -12.97 13.07 -28.16
N LEU A 34 -12.42 12.64 -27.02
CA LEU A 34 -13.21 12.38 -25.81
C LEU A 34 -13.88 13.64 -25.26
N LEU A 35 -13.19 14.78 -25.26
CA LEU A 35 -13.76 16.06 -24.84
C LEU A 35 -14.88 16.52 -25.77
N ASN A 36 -14.74 16.32 -27.09
CA ASN A 36 -15.77 16.67 -28.07
C ASN A 36 -17.00 15.76 -27.97
N CYS A 37 -16.82 14.45 -27.73
CA CYS A 37 -17.93 13.53 -27.49
C CYS A 37 -18.66 13.85 -26.17
N LEU A 38 -17.91 14.19 -25.12
CA LEU A 38 -18.47 14.61 -23.83
C LEU A 38 -19.28 15.91 -23.99
N LEU A 39 -18.75 16.90 -24.72
CA LEU A 39 -19.43 18.17 -24.96
C LEU A 39 -20.65 18.02 -25.89
N ALA A 40 -20.62 17.13 -26.89
CA ALA A 40 -21.81 16.84 -27.69
C ALA A 40 -22.93 16.21 -26.84
N SER A 41 -22.58 15.36 -25.88
CA SER A 41 -23.54 14.73 -24.95
C SER A 41 -24.13 15.72 -23.92
N ILE A 42 -23.33 16.69 -23.45
CA ILE A 42 -23.77 17.69 -22.46
C ILE A 42 -24.76 18.69 -23.06
N TRP A 43 -24.70 18.95 -24.37
CA TRP A 43 -25.49 20.01 -25.02
C TRP A 43 -26.64 19.51 -25.92
N ASN A 44 -26.91 18.20 -25.93
CA ASN A 44 -28.04 17.57 -26.64
C ASN A 44 -28.21 18.05 -28.09
N LEU A 45 -27.10 18.15 -28.83
CA LEU A 45 -27.12 18.53 -30.24
C LEU A 45 -27.83 17.43 -31.06
N PRO A 46 -28.80 17.76 -31.92
CA PRO A 46 -29.50 16.75 -32.72
C PRO A 46 -28.53 16.07 -33.70
N THR A 47 -28.68 14.77 -33.86
CA THR A 47 -27.86 13.84 -34.67
C THR A 47 -27.88 14.11 -36.19
N ALA A 48 -28.41 15.24 -36.63
CA ALA A 48 -28.57 15.60 -38.05
C ALA A 48 -27.52 16.60 -38.55
N ASN A 49 -26.24 16.38 -38.25
CA ASN A 49 -25.15 16.99 -39.02
C ASN A 49 -24.13 15.90 -39.39
N LEU A 50 -24.53 15.09 -40.38
CA LEU A 50 -23.72 14.02 -40.97
C LEU A 50 -22.38 14.51 -41.56
N SER A 51 -22.18 15.82 -41.78
CA SER A 51 -20.92 16.35 -42.32
C SER A 51 -19.72 16.18 -41.37
N PHE A 52 -19.94 16.11 -40.05
CA PHE A 52 -18.86 16.05 -39.08
C PHE A 52 -18.22 14.65 -38.95
N ILE A 53 -19.02 13.59 -39.13
CA ILE A 53 -18.53 12.20 -39.09
C ILE A 53 -17.76 11.87 -40.38
N THR A 54 -18.20 12.41 -41.52
CA THR A 54 -17.51 12.22 -42.80
C THR A 54 -16.12 12.85 -42.80
N GLU A 55 -15.96 14.06 -42.22
CA GLU A 55 -14.65 14.72 -42.10
C GLU A 55 -13.68 13.99 -41.17
N ILE A 56 -14.16 13.34 -40.10
CA ILE A 56 -13.33 12.51 -39.21
C ILE A 56 -12.81 11.27 -39.96
N ASN A 57 -13.66 10.59 -40.74
CA ASN A 57 -13.27 9.42 -41.52
C ASN A 57 -12.32 9.79 -42.67
N GLU A 58 -12.50 10.94 -43.31
CA GLU A 58 -11.58 11.44 -44.35
C GLU A 58 -10.20 11.77 -43.76
N TYR A 59 -10.13 12.33 -42.54
CA TYR A 59 -8.86 12.63 -41.86
C TYR A 59 -8.15 11.37 -41.35
N LEU A 60 -8.88 10.36 -40.88
CA LEU A 60 -8.32 9.06 -40.48
C LEU A 60 -7.66 8.32 -41.67
N SER A 61 -8.17 8.52 -42.89
CA SER A 61 -7.63 7.91 -44.12
C SER A 61 -6.24 8.44 -44.53
N LEU A 62 -5.80 9.59 -43.99
CA LEU A 62 -4.50 10.21 -44.29
C LEU A 62 -3.33 9.70 -43.43
N PHE A 63 -3.59 9.00 -42.32
CA PHE A 63 -2.55 8.64 -41.33
C PHE A 63 -2.09 7.17 -41.34
N SER A 64 -2.67 6.30 -42.17
CA SER A 64 -2.16 4.93 -42.40
C SER A 64 -2.82 4.27 -43.61
N PRO A 65 -2.06 3.66 -44.56
CA PRO A 65 -2.62 2.81 -45.61
C PRO A 65 -3.39 1.60 -45.07
N ALA A 66 -3.15 1.20 -43.81
CA ALA A 66 -3.84 0.08 -43.14
C ALA A 66 -5.25 0.43 -42.63
N ALA A 67 -5.65 1.71 -42.66
CA ALA A 67 -7.01 2.12 -42.29
C ALA A 67 -8.04 1.88 -43.42
N LYS A 68 -7.60 1.50 -44.63
CA LYS A 68 -8.49 1.16 -45.75
C LYS A 68 -9.32 -0.12 -45.53
N SER A 69 -9.02 -0.92 -44.51
CA SER A 69 -9.71 -2.20 -44.23
C SER A 69 -10.46 -2.23 -42.90
N LEU A 70 -10.62 -1.10 -42.20
CA LEU A 70 -11.54 -1.04 -41.06
C LEU A 70 -12.97 -0.85 -41.58
N ASP A 71 -13.66 -1.94 -41.86
CA ASP A 71 -15.13 -1.99 -41.84
C ASP A 71 -15.63 -1.90 -40.37
N ALA A 72 -15.21 -0.87 -39.65
CA ALA A 72 -15.72 -0.58 -38.31
C ALA A 72 -17.06 0.14 -38.46
N LYS A 73 -18.16 -0.62 -38.43
CA LYS A 73 -19.49 -0.06 -38.22
C LYS A 73 -19.62 0.35 -36.76
N LEU A 74 -19.68 1.65 -36.52
CA LEU A 74 -20.01 2.22 -35.20
C LEU A 74 -21.51 2.52 -35.19
N GLU A 75 -22.29 1.80 -34.38
CA GLU A 75 -23.70 2.11 -34.14
C GLU A 75 -23.89 2.71 -32.74
N ILE A 76 -24.79 3.69 -32.63
CA ILE A 76 -25.03 4.46 -31.40
C ILE A 76 -26.46 4.20 -30.94
N GLY A 77 -26.62 3.69 -29.72
CA GLY A 77 -27.92 3.47 -29.07
C GLY A 77 -28.10 4.27 -27.77
N VAL A 78 -29.35 4.57 -27.41
CA VAL A 78 -29.73 5.28 -26.17
C VAL A 78 -30.94 4.58 -25.53
N SER A 79 -30.87 4.16 -24.27
CA SER A 79 -32.00 3.56 -23.53
C SER A 79 -32.40 4.38 -22.30
N SER A 80 -33.64 4.19 -21.80
CA SER A 80 -34.23 4.94 -20.68
C SER A 80 -34.56 4.03 -19.47
N PRO A 81 -34.74 4.57 -18.25
CA PRO A 81 -34.89 3.76 -17.04
C PRO A 81 -36.32 3.18 -16.95
N GLY A 82 -36.44 1.85 -16.97
CA GLY A 82 -37.72 1.14 -16.80
C GLY A 82 -37.88 -0.09 -17.71
N ASP A 83 -37.08 -0.20 -18.77
CA ASP A 83 -37.02 -1.42 -19.57
C ASP A 83 -36.22 -2.52 -18.87
N ASP A 84 -36.73 -3.74 -18.94
CA ASP A 84 -36.07 -4.94 -18.43
C ASP A 84 -34.69 -5.07 -19.07
N ARG A 85 -33.63 -4.98 -18.27
CA ARG A 85 -32.23 -5.01 -18.74
C ARG A 85 -31.85 -6.35 -19.40
N GLU A 86 -32.63 -7.41 -19.18
CA GLU A 86 -32.48 -8.70 -19.87
C GLU A 86 -33.17 -8.71 -21.25
N LYS A 87 -34.34 -8.07 -21.42
CA LYS A 87 -35.02 -8.00 -22.73
C LYS A 87 -34.28 -7.13 -23.75
N SER A 88 -33.73 -6.01 -23.30
CA SER A 88 -32.89 -5.13 -24.14
C SER A 88 -31.52 -5.76 -24.45
N ARG A 89 -31.05 -6.72 -23.64
CA ARG A 89 -29.91 -7.59 -23.96
C ARG A 89 -30.27 -8.70 -24.95
N GLU A 90 -31.45 -9.31 -24.83
CA GLU A 90 -31.91 -10.36 -25.74
C GLU A 90 -32.22 -9.82 -27.15
N GLU A 91 -32.79 -8.62 -27.29
CA GLU A 91 -33.01 -7.98 -28.60
C GLU A 91 -31.70 -7.62 -29.31
N VAL A 92 -30.63 -7.29 -28.58
CA VAL A 92 -29.30 -7.03 -29.15
C VAL A 92 -28.56 -8.33 -29.48
N LEU A 93 -28.67 -9.37 -28.64
CA LEU A 93 -28.14 -10.72 -28.94
C LEU A 93 -28.83 -11.35 -30.17
N LEU A 94 -30.09 -11.01 -30.44
CA LEU A 94 -30.80 -11.38 -31.67
C LEU A 94 -30.27 -10.66 -32.92
N ILE A 95 -29.65 -9.48 -32.77
CA ILE A 95 -28.98 -8.76 -33.87
C ILE A 95 -27.53 -9.28 -34.05
N GLU A 96 -26.80 -9.57 -32.97
CA GLU A 96 -25.43 -10.14 -33.02
C GLU A 96 -25.38 -11.58 -33.54
N ASN A 97 -26.40 -12.41 -33.29
CA ASN A 97 -26.45 -13.79 -33.79
C ASN A 97 -26.65 -13.91 -35.32
N ASN A 98 -26.78 -12.80 -36.05
CA ASN A 98 -26.86 -12.78 -37.51
C ASN A 98 -25.56 -12.29 -38.19
N GLN A 99 -24.45 -12.15 -37.46
CA GLN A 99 -23.14 -11.88 -38.03
C GLN A 99 -22.14 -12.97 -37.60
N ASN A 100 -21.73 -13.81 -38.56
CA ASN A 100 -20.67 -14.80 -38.34
C ASN A 100 -19.32 -14.08 -38.18
N TYR A 101 -18.87 -13.91 -36.94
CA TYR A 101 -17.50 -13.44 -36.65
C TYR A 101 -16.49 -14.55 -36.98
N THR A 102 -15.38 -14.18 -37.64
CA THR A 102 -14.26 -15.10 -37.91
C THR A 102 -13.30 -15.14 -36.71
N GLU A 103 -12.53 -16.24 -36.54
CA GLU A 103 -11.61 -16.48 -35.39
C GLU A 103 -10.59 -15.35 -35.09
N ASN A 104 -10.43 -14.38 -35.99
CA ASN A 104 -9.44 -13.30 -35.89
C ASN A 104 -10.01 -11.94 -35.42
N GLN A 105 -11.28 -11.88 -35.01
CA GLN A 105 -11.97 -10.66 -34.60
C GLN A 105 -12.45 -10.71 -33.13
N LEU A 106 -12.29 -9.61 -32.38
CA LEU A 106 -12.77 -9.46 -31.00
C LEU A 106 -13.78 -8.31 -30.88
N PRO A 107 -14.96 -8.53 -30.28
CA PRO A 107 -15.91 -7.46 -30.00
C PRO A 107 -15.43 -6.56 -28.86
N LEU A 108 -15.71 -5.26 -28.97
CA LEU A 108 -15.37 -4.22 -28.00
C LEU A 108 -16.64 -3.43 -27.66
N GLU A 109 -16.95 -3.31 -26.37
CA GLU A 109 -18.03 -2.46 -25.87
C GLU A 109 -17.49 -1.37 -24.95
N ILE A 110 -17.95 -0.12 -25.14
CA ILE A 110 -17.56 1.01 -24.30
C ILE A 110 -18.83 1.74 -23.84
N TYR A 111 -18.99 1.91 -22.53
CA TYR A 111 -20.15 2.54 -21.90
C TYR A 111 -19.80 3.91 -21.31
N PHE A 112 -20.65 4.90 -21.53
CA PHE A 112 -20.56 6.24 -20.96
C PHE A 112 -21.82 6.57 -20.16
N PRO A 113 -21.72 6.72 -18.82
CA PRO A 113 -22.83 7.19 -18.02
C PRO A 113 -22.97 8.72 -18.13
N SER A 114 -24.18 9.23 -18.39
CA SER A 114 -24.49 10.66 -18.31
C SER A 114 -24.79 11.06 -16.85
N PRO A 115 -24.09 12.04 -16.26
CA PRO A 115 -24.30 12.43 -14.86
C PRO A 115 -25.63 13.14 -14.59
N GLN A 116 -26.36 13.57 -15.63
CA GLN A 116 -27.52 14.46 -15.48
C GLN A 116 -28.86 13.74 -15.66
N ASP A 117 -28.95 12.73 -16.54
CA ASP A 117 -30.24 12.13 -16.94
C ASP A 117 -30.36 10.61 -16.73
N GLN A 118 -29.44 9.98 -15.99
CA GLN A 118 -29.43 8.51 -15.73
C GLN A 118 -29.50 7.61 -16.98
N LYS A 119 -29.20 8.15 -18.17
CA LYS A 119 -29.07 7.38 -19.42
C LYS A 119 -27.63 6.90 -19.61
N ILE A 120 -27.47 5.70 -20.14
CA ILE A 120 -26.19 5.12 -20.54
C ILE A 120 -26.13 5.13 -22.06
N THR A 121 -25.10 5.77 -22.61
CA THR A 121 -24.78 5.67 -24.04
C THR A 121 -23.67 4.64 -24.19
N PHE A 122 -23.80 3.72 -25.14
CA PHE A 122 -22.81 2.69 -25.38
C PHE A 122 -22.41 2.64 -26.85
N PHE A 123 -21.19 2.16 -27.08
CA PHE A 123 -20.61 1.93 -28.40
C PHE A 123 -20.19 0.47 -28.50
N THR A 124 -20.47 -0.15 -29.64
CA THR A 124 -19.99 -1.49 -29.98
C THR A 124 -19.15 -1.44 -31.25
N GLY A 125 -18.13 -2.30 -31.36
CA GLY A 125 -17.26 -2.42 -32.53
C GLY A 125 -16.39 -3.68 -32.49
N VAL A 126 -15.59 -3.93 -33.53
CA VAL A 126 -14.78 -5.15 -33.68
C VAL A 126 -13.33 -4.81 -34.01
N ILE A 127 -12.35 -5.49 -33.39
CA ILE A 127 -10.91 -5.27 -33.60
C ILE A 127 -10.18 -6.57 -34.02
N PRO A 128 -9.24 -6.53 -35.00
CA PRO A 128 -8.40 -7.67 -35.36
C PRO A 128 -7.32 -8.02 -34.31
N ARG A 129 -7.14 -9.30 -34.00
CA ARG A 129 -6.20 -9.80 -32.96
C ARG A 129 -4.72 -9.40 -33.16
N GLU A 130 -4.27 -9.27 -34.39
CA GLU A 130 -2.86 -9.01 -34.75
C GLU A 130 -2.33 -7.63 -34.30
N ASN A 131 -3.23 -6.68 -34.03
CA ASN A 131 -2.85 -5.36 -33.51
C ASN A 131 -2.69 -5.33 -31.98
N LEU A 132 -3.00 -6.42 -31.27
CA LEU A 132 -2.87 -6.51 -29.80
C LEU A 132 -1.47 -6.98 -29.36
N ALA A 133 -0.81 -7.82 -30.17
CA ALA A 133 0.40 -8.54 -29.77
C ALA A 133 1.66 -7.65 -29.66
N ASN A 134 1.77 -6.58 -30.45
CA ASN A 134 2.99 -5.75 -30.47
C ASN A 134 3.04 -4.62 -29.43
N GLN A 135 1.95 -4.34 -28.72
CA GLN A 135 1.93 -3.32 -27.65
C GLN A 135 1.94 -3.89 -26.23
N LEU A 136 1.66 -5.19 -26.07
CA LEU A 136 1.58 -5.84 -24.76
C LEU A 136 2.90 -6.47 -24.29
N TRP A 137 3.83 -6.81 -25.19
CA TRP A 137 5.10 -7.41 -24.76
C TRP A 137 6.08 -6.41 -24.10
N ASN A 138 5.86 -5.10 -24.27
CA ASN A 138 6.64 -4.03 -23.62
C ASN A 138 5.91 -3.34 -22.48
N LYS A 139 4.73 -3.83 -22.07
CA LYS A 139 3.99 -3.32 -20.92
C LYS A 139 3.27 -4.46 -20.21
N ASN A 140 3.82 -4.89 -19.07
CA ASN A 140 3.12 -5.74 -18.11
C ASN A 140 1.88 -5.01 -17.56
N ILE A 141 0.76 -5.20 -18.25
CA ILE A 141 -0.58 -4.82 -17.79
C ILE A 141 -1.26 -6.12 -17.39
N TYR A 142 -1.44 -6.33 -16.09
CA TYR A 142 -2.13 -7.47 -15.53
C TYR A 142 -3.65 -7.31 -15.62
N GLY A 143 -4.34 -8.34 -16.11
CA GLY A 143 -5.79 -8.50 -15.96
C GLY A 143 -6.45 -9.22 -17.15
N TRP A 144 -6.37 -10.55 -17.21
CA TRP A 144 -7.29 -11.35 -18.02
C TRP A 144 -7.54 -12.72 -17.36
N ASN A 145 -8.80 -13.00 -17.02
CA ASN A 145 -9.27 -14.27 -16.47
C ASN A 145 -10.23 -14.93 -17.48
N HIS A 146 -9.93 -16.15 -17.90
CA HIS A 146 -10.84 -16.99 -18.67
C HIS A 146 -11.84 -17.69 -17.72
N LYS A 147 -13.12 -17.64 -18.06
CA LYS A 147 -14.28 -18.15 -17.29
C LYS A 147 -14.24 -19.67 -17.05
N THR A 148 -14.66 -20.09 -15.86
CA THR A 148 -15.47 -21.31 -15.66
C THR A 148 -16.71 -21.00 -14.82
N ASN A 149 -17.84 -21.59 -15.22
CA ASN A 149 -19.20 -21.30 -14.75
C ASN A 149 -19.39 -21.48 -13.24
N SER A 150 -19.74 -20.40 -12.54
CA SER A 150 -20.61 -20.45 -11.37
C SER A 150 -21.34 -19.11 -11.22
N THR A 151 -22.66 -19.17 -11.27
CA THR A 151 -23.57 -18.04 -11.05
C THR A 151 -23.40 -17.49 -9.63
N THR A 152 -22.76 -16.33 -9.50
CA THR A 152 -22.92 -15.43 -8.34
C THR A 152 -22.79 -13.99 -8.83
N ASN A 153 -23.78 -13.18 -8.50
CA ASN A 153 -23.93 -11.80 -8.93
C ASN A 153 -22.73 -10.94 -8.51
N MET A 154 -22.01 -10.40 -9.48
CA MET A 154 -20.89 -9.48 -9.27
C MET A 154 -21.19 -8.15 -9.97
N THR A 155 -21.79 -7.21 -9.23
CA THR A 155 -21.84 -5.79 -9.60
C THR A 155 -20.90 -5.02 -8.70
N SER A 156 -19.67 -4.75 -9.14
CA SER A 156 -18.85 -3.65 -8.60
C SER A 156 -17.79 -3.19 -9.61
N PHE A 157 -18.17 -2.28 -10.50
CA PHE A 157 -17.27 -1.24 -10.99
C PHE A 157 -17.85 0.08 -10.49
N MET A 158 -17.21 0.71 -9.49
CA MET A 158 -17.54 2.07 -9.07
C MET A 158 -16.36 2.99 -9.34
N ASN A 159 -16.64 4.04 -10.12
CA ASN A 159 -15.75 5.15 -10.39
C ASN A 159 -15.45 5.93 -9.10
N TYR A 160 -14.18 6.32 -8.95
CA TYR A 160 -13.56 6.93 -7.76
C TYR A 160 -14.07 8.33 -7.37
N THR A 161 -15.14 8.84 -7.99
CA THR A 161 -15.71 10.17 -7.70
C THR A 161 -17.15 10.14 -7.16
N ASP A 162 -17.87 9.02 -7.28
CA ASP A 162 -19.28 8.94 -6.84
C ASP A 162 -19.46 8.41 -5.40
N PHE A 163 -18.38 7.97 -4.74
CA PHE A 163 -18.40 7.53 -3.34
C PHE A 163 -18.68 8.67 -2.33
N PHE A 164 -18.55 9.94 -2.74
CA PHE A 164 -18.62 11.09 -1.84
C PHE A 164 -19.97 11.80 -1.75
N LYS A 165 -21.02 11.30 -2.42
CA LYS A 165 -22.39 11.86 -2.27
C LYS A 165 -23.35 10.98 -1.46
N ALA A 166 -23.03 9.71 -1.22
CA ALA A 166 -23.94 8.77 -0.57
C ALA A 166 -23.71 8.55 0.95
N ASN A 167 -22.61 9.06 1.53
CA ASN A 167 -22.28 8.84 2.95
C ASN A 167 -22.59 10.04 3.88
N ASN A 168 -23.32 11.04 3.40
CA ASN A 168 -23.93 12.04 4.29
C ASN A 168 -25.30 11.54 4.73
N LEU A 169 -25.34 10.71 5.78
CA LEU A 169 -26.49 10.59 6.68
C LEU A 169 -26.06 9.96 8.03
N SER A 170 -25.99 10.85 9.02
CA SER A 170 -26.25 10.64 10.45
C SER A 170 -25.14 10.08 11.38
N ASN A 171 -24.51 11.04 12.07
CA ASN A 171 -24.45 11.13 13.54
C ASN A 171 -23.82 9.97 14.32
N SER A 172 -22.49 10.01 14.47
CA SER A 172 -21.94 9.65 15.79
C SER A 172 -22.20 10.81 16.75
N LYS A 173 -22.97 10.52 17.80
CA LYS A 173 -23.34 11.45 18.87
C LYS A 173 -22.16 11.89 19.78
N ASN A 174 -20.91 11.76 19.34
CA ASN A 174 -19.73 12.12 20.13
C ASN A 174 -18.85 13.23 19.50
N ALA A 175 -19.29 13.86 18.41
CA ALA A 175 -18.51 14.91 17.74
C ALA A 175 -18.62 16.33 18.35
N ASN A 176 -19.29 16.52 19.51
CA ASN A 176 -19.57 17.85 20.08
C ASN A 176 -19.19 18.02 21.57
N LEU A 177 -18.15 17.34 22.07
CA LEU A 177 -17.64 17.60 23.44
C LEU A 177 -16.20 18.14 23.52
N ILE A 178 -15.58 18.53 22.41
CA ILE A 178 -14.24 19.13 22.46
C ILE A 178 -14.14 20.30 21.47
N SER A 179 -14.86 21.38 21.77
CA SER A 179 -14.50 22.70 21.27
C SER A 179 -14.59 23.68 22.44
N ASN A 180 -13.47 24.38 22.68
CA ASN A 180 -13.19 25.29 23.80
C ASN A 180 -12.58 24.62 25.05
N PHE A 181 -11.32 24.20 24.94
CA PHE A 181 -10.42 24.22 26.07
C PHE A 181 -9.14 24.96 25.66
N THR A 182 -8.98 26.17 26.17
CA THR A 182 -7.71 26.90 26.17
C THR A 182 -6.80 26.22 27.17
N TRP A 183 -5.76 25.54 26.68
CA TRP A 183 -4.79 24.83 27.50
C TRP A 183 -3.83 25.82 28.16
N ASP A 184 -4.00 26.02 29.46
CA ASP A 184 -2.97 26.58 30.32
C ASP A 184 -2.43 25.44 31.22
N THR A 185 -1.12 25.23 31.14
CA THR A 185 -0.22 24.52 32.08
C THR A 185 -0.68 23.24 32.80
N ALA A 186 -0.56 22.09 32.14
CA ALA A 186 0.12 20.90 32.67
C ALA A 186 0.38 19.91 31.51
N SER A 187 1.58 19.35 31.41
CA SER A 187 2.00 18.41 30.35
C SER A 187 1.62 16.94 30.62
N GLU A 188 1.34 16.60 31.88
CA GLU A 188 0.90 15.26 32.31
C GLU A 188 -0.48 14.81 31.77
N PRO A 189 -1.51 15.68 31.66
CA PRO A 189 -2.81 15.32 31.08
C PRO A 189 -2.73 14.93 29.60
N VAL A 190 -1.81 15.52 28.82
CA VAL A 190 -1.81 15.38 27.36
C VAL A 190 -1.43 13.97 26.93
N VAL A 191 -0.32 13.44 27.46
CA VAL A 191 0.13 12.07 27.12
C VAL A 191 -0.88 11.04 27.63
N THR A 192 -1.37 11.19 28.86
CA THR A 192 -2.39 10.30 29.45
C THR A 192 -3.66 10.27 28.60
N MET A 193 -4.11 11.43 28.13
CA MET A 193 -5.27 11.54 27.23
C MET A 193 -5.01 10.86 25.89
N LEU A 194 -3.82 11.02 25.29
CA LEU A 194 -3.46 10.38 24.03
C LEU A 194 -3.42 8.86 24.17
N GLU A 195 -2.80 8.34 25.22
CA GLU A 195 -2.77 6.91 25.53
C GLU A 195 -4.20 6.35 25.68
N LYS A 196 -5.05 7.02 26.47
CA LYS A 196 -6.45 6.63 26.64
C LYS A 196 -7.23 6.63 25.33
N ASN A 197 -7.04 7.65 24.50
CA ASN A 197 -7.72 7.76 23.21
C ASN A 197 -7.27 6.67 22.24
N ARG A 198 -5.97 6.34 22.21
CA ARG A 198 -5.43 5.23 21.41
C ARG A 198 -5.96 3.89 21.89
N ILE A 199 -5.93 3.64 23.19
CA ILE A 199 -6.51 2.43 23.80
C ILE A 199 -7.96 2.27 23.35
N GLN A 200 -8.78 3.31 23.49
CA GLN A 200 -10.19 3.22 23.08
C GLN A 200 -10.35 2.90 21.59
N GLU A 201 -9.54 3.52 20.72
CA GLU A 201 -9.61 3.28 19.27
C GLU A 201 -9.31 1.81 18.91
N TYR A 202 -8.31 1.20 19.55
CA TYR A 202 -7.98 -0.21 19.32
C TYR A 202 -8.97 -1.15 20.01
N SER A 203 -9.49 -0.79 21.19
CA SER A 203 -10.57 -1.53 21.83
C SER A 203 -11.80 -1.62 20.94
N ASP A 204 -12.21 -0.48 20.35
CA ASP A 204 -13.36 -0.41 19.44
C ASP A 204 -13.12 -1.23 18.16
N TYR A 205 -11.89 -1.24 17.64
CA TYR A 205 -11.53 -1.95 16.42
C TYR A 205 -11.45 -3.48 16.62
N LEU A 206 -10.87 -3.92 17.74
CA LEU A 206 -10.65 -5.35 18.03
C LEU A 206 -11.84 -5.99 18.77
N GLY A 207 -12.72 -5.19 19.38
CA GLY A 207 -13.85 -5.70 20.17
C GLY A 207 -13.44 -6.22 21.56
N GLU A 208 -12.30 -5.77 22.09
CA GLU A 208 -11.75 -6.15 23.39
C GLU A 208 -11.50 -4.89 24.24
N ASP A 209 -11.59 -5.01 25.58
CA ASP A 209 -11.33 -3.87 26.46
C ASP A 209 -9.90 -3.89 27.01
N PHE A 210 -9.10 -2.88 26.62
CA PHE A 210 -7.73 -2.71 27.08
C PHE A 210 -7.55 -1.56 28.10
N GLN A 211 -8.62 -1.00 28.67
CA GLN A 211 -8.51 0.16 29.59
C GLN A 211 -7.68 -0.11 30.85
N GLU A 212 -7.62 -1.37 31.31
CA GLU A 212 -6.77 -1.76 32.46
C GLU A 212 -5.26 -1.63 32.19
N GLN A 213 -4.87 -1.50 30.91
CA GLN A 213 -3.46 -1.39 30.51
C GLN A 213 -2.95 0.06 30.53
N LEU A 214 -3.81 1.05 30.81
CA LEU A 214 -3.47 2.48 30.73
C LEU A 214 -2.29 2.85 31.64
N LEU A 215 -1.21 3.33 31.03
CA LEU A 215 -0.04 3.85 31.72
C LEU A 215 -0.06 5.38 31.77
N ASN A 216 0.39 5.94 32.89
CA ASN A 216 0.67 7.37 32.97
C ASN A 216 2.08 7.68 32.44
N PRO A 217 2.42 8.96 32.18
CA PRO A 217 3.69 9.34 31.59
C PRO A 217 4.89 8.92 32.44
N LYS A 218 4.76 8.95 33.77
CA LYS A 218 5.82 8.55 34.69
C LYS A 218 6.11 7.04 34.60
N ASN A 219 5.08 6.21 34.51
CA ASN A 219 5.25 4.77 34.29
C ASN A 219 5.97 4.48 32.98
N ILE A 220 5.59 5.16 31.89
CA ILE A 220 6.26 5.04 30.58
C ILE A 220 7.74 5.41 30.71
N GLN A 221 8.06 6.53 31.36
CA GLN A 221 9.44 6.97 31.58
C GLN A 221 10.27 5.97 32.39
N ASP A 222 9.71 5.42 33.46
CA ASP A 222 10.41 4.43 34.29
C ASP A 222 10.71 3.14 33.50
N ILE A 223 9.79 2.74 32.61
CA ILE A 223 10.01 1.64 31.67
C ILE A 223 11.13 1.97 30.69
N LEU A 224 11.12 3.16 30.07
CA LEU A 224 12.18 3.58 29.13
C LEU A 224 13.57 3.57 29.81
N VAL A 225 13.67 4.05 31.06
CA VAL A 225 14.91 4.02 31.85
C VAL A 225 15.39 2.58 32.09
N ASN A 226 14.47 1.66 32.40
CA ASN A 226 14.82 0.25 32.59
C ASN A 226 15.27 -0.42 31.29
N LEU A 227 14.60 -0.12 30.18
CA LEU A 227 14.97 -0.61 28.85
C LEU A 227 16.33 -0.11 28.40
N HIS A 228 16.64 1.16 28.64
CA HIS A 228 17.98 1.71 28.38
C HIS A 228 19.04 0.99 29.22
N ARG A 229 18.78 0.67 30.50
CA ARG A 229 19.70 -0.13 31.31
C ARG A 229 19.92 -1.54 30.75
N GLN A 230 18.88 -2.16 30.20
CA GLN A 230 18.93 -3.54 29.69
C GLN A 230 19.58 -3.63 28.30
N THR A 231 19.26 -2.70 27.41
CA THR A 231 19.64 -2.76 25.98
C THR A 231 20.82 -1.84 25.63
N GLY A 232 21.14 -0.88 26.51
CA GLY A 232 22.10 0.19 26.22
C GLY A 232 21.60 1.22 25.21
N LYS A 233 20.32 1.17 24.80
CA LYS A 233 19.71 2.06 23.81
C LYS A 233 18.73 3.02 24.45
N LYS A 234 18.87 4.31 24.17
CA LYS A 234 17.94 5.34 24.63
C LYS A 234 16.75 5.44 23.71
N SER A 235 15.55 5.40 24.29
CA SER A 235 14.31 5.40 23.55
C SER A 235 13.47 6.65 23.84
N ALA A 236 12.72 7.11 22.84
CA ALA A 236 11.72 8.17 23.01
C ALA A 236 10.40 7.82 22.34
N VAL A 237 9.30 8.22 22.96
CA VAL A 237 7.95 8.08 22.39
C VAL A 237 7.55 9.37 21.70
N ILE A 238 7.12 9.26 20.45
CA ILE A 238 6.62 10.37 19.64
C ILE A 238 5.15 10.11 19.34
N TYR A 239 4.29 10.97 19.88
CA TYR A 239 2.89 11.01 19.52
C TYR A 239 2.68 12.03 18.40
N ILE A 240 2.14 11.57 17.28
CA ILE A 240 1.73 12.42 16.16
C ILE A 240 0.21 12.49 16.19
N ASN A 241 -0.32 13.67 16.53
CA ASN A 241 -1.76 13.90 16.62
C ASN A 241 -2.22 14.98 15.64
N LEU A 242 -3.32 14.74 14.95
CA LEU A 242 -3.86 15.65 13.96
C LEU A 242 -5.21 16.21 14.39
N TYR A 243 -5.26 17.53 14.48
CA TYR A 243 -6.49 18.28 14.68
C TYR A 243 -7.01 18.82 13.34
N GLN A 244 -8.19 19.44 13.36
CA GLN A 244 -8.81 20.02 12.16
C GLN A 244 -7.90 21.03 11.46
N ASP A 245 -7.19 21.86 12.23
CA ASP A 245 -6.42 22.97 11.67
C ASP A 245 -4.92 22.88 11.94
N GLN A 246 -4.44 21.89 12.69
CA GLN A 246 -3.04 21.82 13.11
C GLN A 246 -2.56 20.39 13.34
N LEU A 247 -1.25 20.23 13.22
CA LEU A 247 -0.50 19.03 13.60
C LEU A 247 0.15 19.28 14.96
N GLN A 248 0.07 18.32 15.86
CA GLN A 248 0.74 18.35 17.15
C GLN A 248 1.67 17.14 17.28
N ILE A 249 2.89 17.41 17.73
CA ILE A 249 3.90 16.40 18.03
C ILE A 249 4.19 16.48 19.51
N ILE A 250 4.10 15.35 20.21
CA ILE A 250 4.46 15.24 21.62
C ILE A 250 5.62 14.27 21.73
N LEU A 251 6.77 14.76 22.21
CA LEU A 251 7.96 13.96 22.48
C LEU A 251 8.04 13.66 23.98
N LEU A 252 8.09 12.39 24.32
CA LEU A 252 8.33 11.89 25.67
C LEU A 252 9.66 11.14 25.71
N THR A 253 10.60 11.63 26.50
CA THR A 253 11.89 10.96 26.76
C THR A 253 11.91 10.35 28.17
N GLU A 254 12.94 9.54 28.49
CA GLU A 254 13.17 8.93 29.81
C GLU A 254 13.07 9.88 31.01
N THR A 255 13.29 11.19 30.80
CA THR A 255 13.24 12.19 31.86
C THR A 255 12.58 13.49 31.37
N GLY A 256 12.28 14.38 32.32
CA GLY A 256 11.69 15.68 32.02
C GLY A 256 10.20 15.63 31.70
N GLN A 257 9.65 16.77 31.33
CA GLN A 257 8.24 16.89 30.95
C GLN A 257 8.06 16.62 29.45
N PRO A 258 6.89 16.09 29.03
CA PRO A 258 6.55 15.97 27.62
C PRO A 258 6.74 17.29 26.86
N ILE A 259 7.42 17.22 25.72
CA ILE A 259 7.69 18.38 24.86
C ILE A 259 6.64 18.42 23.77
N VAL A 260 5.84 19.49 23.74
CA VAL A 260 4.76 19.66 22.77
C VAL A 260 5.18 20.67 21.71
N LYS A 261 5.07 20.28 20.43
CA LYS A 261 5.26 21.15 19.27
C LYS A 261 3.96 21.19 18.47
N THR A 262 3.52 22.39 18.12
CA THR A 262 2.34 22.61 17.29
C THR A 262 2.77 23.22 15.97
N ILE A 263 2.22 22.70 14.87
CA ILE A 263 2.50 23.13 13.50
C ILE A 263 1.16 23.61 12.91
N PRO A 264 0.82 24.91 13.08
CA PRO A 264 -0.51 25.45 12.74
C PRO A 264 -0.85 25.40 11.25
N GLU A 265 0.14 25.29 10.36
CA GLU A 265 -0.09 25.31 8.92
C GLU A 265 -0.32 23.92 8.31
N VAL A 266 -0.31 22.86 9.13
CA VAL A 266 -0.37 21.48 8.67
C VAL A 266 -1.61 20.83 9.26
N ASN A 267 -2.71 20.90 8.53
CA ASN A 267 -3.94 20.19 8.86
C ASN A 267 -3.95 18.76 8.30
N ARG A 268 -4.99 18.00 8.69
CA ARG A 268 -5.18 16.60 8.27
C ARG A 268 -5.17 16.43 6.76
N GLU A 269 -5.86 17.29 6.02
CA GLU A 269 -5.95 17.17 4.56
C GLU A 269 -4.59 17.41 3.89
N LYS A 270 -3.87 18.45 4.31
CA LYS A 270 -2.57 18.81 3.74
C LYS A 270 -1.52 17.74 4.01
N LEU A 271 -1.49 17.18 5.23
CA LEU A 271 -0.60 16.06 5.53
C LEU A 271 -1.00 14.85 4.67
N ARG A 272 -2.30 14.51 4.61
CA ARG A 272 -2.79 13.32 3.88
C ARG A 272 -2.45 13.39 2.40
N ASN A 273 -2.72 14.51 1.75
CA ASN A 273 -2.42 14.71 0.34
C ASN A 273 -0.91 14.60 0.08
N THR A 274 -0.09 15.15 0.96
CA THR A 274 1.39 15.06 0.84
C THR A 274 1.88 13.62 1.03
N THR A 275 1.34 12.89 2.02
CA THR A 275 1.66 11.47 2.25
C THR A 275 1.26 10.59 1.07
N ILE A 276 0.07 10.79 0.48
CA ILE A 276 -0.39 10.03 -0.69
C ILE A 276 0.54 10.28 -1.88
N MET A 277 0.88 11.53 -2.17
CA MET A 277 1.84 11.84 -3.24
C MET A 277 3.20 11.21 -2.96
N PHE A 278 3.67 11.25 -1.71
CA PHE A 278 4.96 10.69 -1.33
C PHE A 278 5.02 9.17 -1.53
N ILE A 279 4.00 8.45 -1.06
CA ILE A 279 3.88 7.01 -1.26
C ILE A 279 3.77 6.70 -2.76
N GLY A 280 2.99 7.47 -3.52
CA GLY A 280 2.87 7.32 -4.97
C GLY A 280 4.20 7.45 -5.70
N GLU A 281 5.02 8.45 -5.33
CA GLU A 281 6.36 8.65 -5.91
C GLU A 281 7.33 7.52 -5.55
N ILE A 282 7.29 7.01 -4.30
CA ILE A 282 8.15 5.89 -3.88
C ILE A 282 7.75 4.57 -4.55
N THR A 283 6.45 4.32 -4.68
CA THR A 283 5.92 3.02 -5.12
C THR A 283 5.75 2.89 -6.63
N ASP A 284 5.86 3.99 -7.38
CA ASP A 284 5.91 3.94 -8.83
C ASP A 284 7.26 3.37 -9.31
N PHE A 285 7.25 2.12 -9.76
CA PHE A 285 8.45 1.43 -10.22
C PHE A 285 9.18 2.20 -11.35
N ARG A 286 8.47 3.03 -12.13
CA ARG A 286 9.06 3.83 -13.21
C ARG A 286 10.01 4.90 -12.66
N ASN A 287 9.82 5.29 -11.41
CA ASN A 287 10.62 6.28 -10.70
C ASN A 287 11.74 5.64 -9.85
N SER A 288 11.88 4.30 -9.87
CA SER A 288 12.87 3.57 -9.05
C SER A 288 14.33 3.96 -9.28
N ASN A 289 14.65 4.61 -10.41
CA ASN A 289 15.98 5.14 -10.72
C ASN A 289 16.11 6.66 -10.56
N THR A 290 15.12 7.29 -9.91
CA THR A 290 15.04 8.74 -9.74
C THR A 290 15.02 9.11 -8.27
N THR A 291 15.13 10.41 -7.98
CA THR A 291 14.98 10.97 -6.64
C THR A 291 13.79 11.91 -6.54
N SER A 292 12.76 11.73 -7.39
CA SER A 292 11.57 12.59 -7.46
C SER A 292 10.77 12.64 -6.15
N TYR A 293 10.90 11.62 -5.30
CA TYR A 293 10.30 11.56 -3.98
C TYR A 293 10.94 12.52 -2.96
N LEU A 294 12.19 12.98 -3.16
CA LEU A 294 12.94 13.74 -2.15
C LEU A 294 12.27 15.04 -1.70
N PRO A 295 11.70 15.90 -2.57
CA PRO A 295 11.01 17.10 -2.13
C PRO A 295 9.83 16.81 -1.19
N LEU A 296 9.10 15.72 -1.42
CA LEU A 296 8.00 15.29 -0.55
C LEU A 296 8.53 14.69 0.75
N ALA A 297 9.60 13.88 0.69
CA ALA A 297 10.28 13.33 1.86
C ALA A 297 10.77 14.45 2.81
N GLN A 298 11.38 15.49 2.26
CA GLN A 298 11.88 16.65 3.00
C GLN A 298 10.75 17.48 3.60
N LYS A 299 9.68 17.70 2.85
CA LYS A 299 8.51 18.41 3.35
C LYS A 299 7.88 17.69 4.54
N LEU A 300 7.75 16.37 4.47
CA LEU A 300 7.22 15.56 5.56
C LEU A 300 8.18 15.50 6.75
N TYR A 301 9.49 15.36 6.53
CA TYR A 301 10.49 15.44 7.60
C TYR A 301 10.43 16.78 8.36
N ASN A 302 10.32 17.88 7.62
CA ASN A 302 10.24 19.24 8.18
C ASN A 302 8.99 19.46 9.03
N TRP A 303 7.90 18.74 8.73
CA TRP A 303 6.69 18.80 9.54
C TRP A 303 6.73 17.87 10.75
N LEU A 304 7.30 16.67 10.60
CA LEU A 304 7.12 15.57 11.57
C LEU A 304 8.31 15.34 12.49
N ILE A 305 9.53 15.69 12.07
CA ILE A 305 10.77 15.37 12.80
C ILE A 305 11.57 16.63 13.12
N ALA A 306 11.76 17.54 12.15
CA ALA A 306 12.54 18.75 12.37
C ALA A 306 12.13 19.57 13.61
N PRO A 307 10.84 19.70 13.98
CA PRO A 307 10.43 20.47 15.18
C PRO A 307 10.93 19.90 16.51
N ILE A 308 11.35 18.63 16.54
CA ILE A 308 11.84 17.91 17.73
C ILE A 308 13.28 17.39 17.57
N ALA A 309 13.94 17.67 16.43
CA ALA A 309 15.25 17.07 16.11
C ALA A 309 16.34 17.46 17.12
N THR A 310 16.38 18.74 17.54
CA THR A 310 17.35 19.22 18.53
C THR A 310 17.17 18.56 19.89
N GLU A 311 15.93 18.29 20.29
CA GLU A 311 15.61 17.60 21.54
C GLU A 311 16.03 16.12 21.48
N LEU A 312 15.81 15.44 20.35
CA LEU A 312 16.29 14.07 20.13
C LEU A 312 17.81 13.97 20.20
N GLU A 313 18.52 14.89 19.55
CA GLU A 313 19.99 14.96 19.56
C GLU A 313 20.54 15.22 20.98
N LYS A 314 19.99 16.20 21.69
CA LYS A 314 20.40 16.51 23.07
C LYS A 314 20.20 15.34 24.03
N ALA A 315 19.12 14.58 23.85
CA ALA A 315 18.85 13.40 24.66
C ALA A 315 19.71 12.18 24.27
N ASN A 316 20.37 12.22 23.11
CA ASN A 316 21.09 11.10 22.48
C ASN A 316 20.17 9.89 22.27
N ILE A 317 19.03 10.11 21.62
CA ILE A 317 18.07 9.04 21.34
C ILE A 317 18.59 8.12 20.23
N ASP A 318 18.43 6.80 20.41
CA ASP A 318 18.75 5.77 19.43
C ASP A 318 17.49 5.22 18.75
N THR A 319 16.41 5.04 19.53
CA THR A 319 15.19 4.34 19.14
C THR A 319 13.96 5.23 19.27
N LEU A 320 13.17 5.33 18.21
CA LEU A 320 11.91 6.09 18.21
C LEU A 320 10.70 5.16 18.22
N LEU A 321 9.76 5.42 19.14
CA LEU A 321 8.48 4.73 19.23
C LEU A 321 7.39 5.68 18.72
N PHE A 322 6.80 5.39 17.56
CA PHE A 322 5.82 6.27 16.92
C PHE A 322 4.38 5.82 17.19
N SER A 323 3.63 6.61 17.94
CA SER A 323 2.17 6.48 18.07
C SER A 323 1.49 7.53 17.18
N ILE A 324 1.00 7.11 16.01
CA ILE A 324 0.51 8.00 14.96
C ILE A 324 -1.01 7.95 14.83
N ASP A 325 -1.61 9.11 14.55
CA ASP A 325 -3.03 9.20 14.28
C ASP A 325 -3.49 8.42 13.05
N SER A 326 -4.75 8.01 13.09
CA SER A 326 -5.43 7.38 11.96
C SER A 326 -5.29 8.24 10.70
N GLY A 327 -5.18 7.61 9.55
CA GLY A 327 -4.88 8.22 8.25
C GLY A 327 -3.38 8.29 7.90
N PHE A 328 -2.48 7.96 8.83
CA PHE A 328 -1.03 8.24 8.69
C PHE A 328 -0.12 7.11 9.17
N ARG A 329 -0.69 5.98 9.63
CA ARG A 329 0.10 4.87 10.20
C ARG A 329 0.92 4.10 9.16
N LEU A 330 0.64 4.31 7.88
CA LEU A 330 1.35 3.72 6.74
C LEU A 330 2.33 4.70 6.08
N LEU A 331 2.65 5.82 6.75
CA LEU A 331 3.67 6.74 6.30
C LEU A 331 5.04 6.01 6.31
N PRO A 332 5.80 5.97 5.20
CA PRO A 332 7.13 5.36 5.18
C PRO A 332 8.14 6.25 5.91
N LEU A 333 8.11 6.19 7.24
CA LEU A 333 8.96 6.99 8.13
C LEU A 333 10.45 6.83 7.82
N ALA A 334 10.87 5.62 7.44
CA ALA A 334 12.26 5.32 7.09
C ALA A 334 12.78 6.20 5.93
N ALA A 335 11.88 6.56 4.99
CA ALA A 335 12.22 7.35 3.81
C ALA A 335 12.05 8.86 3.99
N LEU A 336 11.64 9.34 5.18
CA LEU A 336 11.71 10.78 5.48
C LEU A 336 13.16 11.24 5.40
N HIS A 337 13.40 12.45 4.89
CA HIS A 337 14.75 12.91 4.56
C HIS A 337 14.96 14.34 5.05
N ASP A 338 16.06 14.63 5.74
CA ASP A 338 16.29 15.97 6.31
C ASP A 338 16.92 16.98 5.33
N GLY A 339 17.38 16.50 4.18
CA GLY A 339 18.14 17.26 3.19
C GLY A 339 19.50 16.64 2.89
N GLU A 340 20.02 15.85 3.83
CA GLU A 340 21.30 15.15 3.76
C GLU A 340 21.18 13.63 3.96
N LYS A 341 20.35 13.19 4.92
CA LYS A 341 20.18 11.81 5.36
C LYS A 341 18.71 11.43 5.49
N PHE A 342 18.44 10.14 5.27
CA PHE A 342 17.16 9.53 5.63
C PHE A 342 17.01 9.40 7.15
N LEU A 343 15.76 9.38 7.65
CA LEU A 343 15.47 9.18 9.08
C LEU A 343 16.07 7.86 9.58
N ILE A 344 15.98 6.80 8.76
CA ILE A 344 16.54 5.49 9.09
C ILE A 344 18.07 5.49 9.23
N GLU A 345 18.78 6.48 8.69
CA GLU A 345 20.22 6.64 8.91
C GLU A 345 20.56 7.23 10.27
N LYS A 346 19.59 7.84 10.96
CA LYS A 346 19.77 8.49 12.25
C LYS A 346 19.23 7.66 13.40
N TYR A 347 18.05 7.06 13.22
CA TYR A 347 17.35 6.36 14.29
C TYR A 347 16.77 5.04 13.77
N ASN A 348 16.79 4.00 14.60
CA ASN A 348 15.87 2.88 14.42
C ASN A 348 14.51 3.25 15.04
N PHE A 349 13.45 2.57 14.63
CA PHE A 349 12.12 2.87 15.15
C PHE A 349 11.14 1.70 15.04
N SER A 350 10.05 1.81 15.79
CA SER A 350 8.87 0.96 15.66
C SER A 350 7.60 1.81 15.72
N LEU A 351 6.58 1.38 14.98
CA LEU A 351 5.22 1.89 15.13
C LEU A 351 4.57 1.21 16.32
N ILE A 352 3.85 1.97 17.14
CA ILE A 352 3.09 1.43 18.26
C ILE A 352 1.65 1.93 18.20
N PRO A 353 0.65 1.08 18.49
CA PRO A 353 -0.72 1.50 18.78
C PRO A 353 -0.78 2.63 19.81
N SER A 354 -0.12 2.37 20.93
CA SER A 354 0.02 3.18 22.13
C SER A 354 1.14 2.55 22.96
N PHE A 355 1.79 3.27 23.86
CA PHE A 355 2.79 2.64 24.72
C PHE A 355 2.15 1.66 25.72
N SER A 356 0.93 1.96 26.16
CA SER A 356 0.14 1.12 27.06
C SER A 356 -0.24 -0.24 26.46
N LEU A 357 -0.25 -0.37 25.13
CA LEU A 357 -0.73 -1.58 24.43
C LEU A 357 0.41 -2.50 23.95
N ILE A 358 1.67 -2.17 24.24
CA ILE A 358 2.81 -3.02 23.89
C ILE A 358 3.30 -3.77 25.13
N ASN A 359 3.94 -4.93 24.94
CA ASN A 359 4.64 -5.60 26.04
C ASN A 359 6.05 -5.00 26.20
N PRO A 360 6.33 -4.24 27.28
CA PRO A 360 7.57 -3.51 27.40
C PRO A 360 8.75 -4.34 27.87
N ASN A 361 8.56 -5.61 28.24
CA ASN A 361 9.64 -6.42 28.78
C ASN A 361 10.70 -6.69 27.70
N TYR A 362 11.99 -6.60 28.05
CA TYR A 362 13.06 -7.00 27.15
C TYR A 362 13.31 -8.51 27.25
N ASN A 363 13.39 -9.18 26.10
CA ASN A 363 13.81 -10.58 26.00
C ASN A 363 14.81 -10.70 24.86
N SER A 364 16.01 -11.18 25.14
CA SER A 364 17.00 -11.46 24.11
C SER A 364 16.51 -12.58 23.19
N LEU A 365 16.75 -12.43 21.89
CA LEU A 365 16.52 -13.48 20.89
C LEU A 365 17.72 -14.43 20.74
N GLU A 366 18.80 -14.23 21.49
CA GLU A 366 19.99 -15.07 21.42
C GLU A 366 19.63 -16.55 21.68
N ASN A 367 20.11 -17.44 20.81
CA ASN A 367 19.87 -18.89 20.87
C ASN A 367 18.37 -19.31 20.79
N THR A 368 17.47 -18.42 20.36
CA THR A 368 16.08 -18.80 20.08
C THR A 368 15.96 -19.52 18.73
N GLN A 369 14.89 -20.28 18.53
CA GLN A 369 14.61 -20.92 17.24
C GLN A 369 13.52 -20.20 16.46
N VAL A 370 13.64 -20.27 15.12
CA VAL A 370 12.64 -19.79 14.17
C VAL A 370 11.78 -20.93 13.62
N LEU A 371 10.47 -20.73 13.58
CA LEU A 371 9.56 -21.50 12.75
C LEU A 371 9.34 -20.73 11.46
N ALA A 372 9.98 -21.17 10.38
CA ALA A 372 9.88 -20.54 9.07
C ALA A 372 8.90 -21.33 8.20
N MET A 373 7.86 -20.71 7.68
CA MET A 373 6.89 -21.37 6.82
C MET A 373 6.50 -20.48 5.65
N GLY A 374 6.17 -21.05 4.51
CA GLY A 374 5.83 -20.23 3.35
C GLY A 374 5.26 -20.99 2.17
N ALA A 375 4.73 -20.24 1.21
CA ALA A 375 4.24 -20.76 -0.06
C ALA A 375 4.93 -20.02 -1.21
N SER A 376 5.52 -20.78 -2.14
CA SER A 376 6.13 -20.24 -3.36
C SER A 376 5.21 -20.35 -4.57
N LYS A 377 4.19 -21.21 -4.50
CA LYS A 377 3.24 -21.49 -5.58
C LYS A 377 1.82 -21.16 -5.13
N PHE A 378 1.05 -20.58 -6.03
CA PHE A 378 -0.33 -20.17 -5.78
C PHE A 378 -1.20 -20.47 -7.01
N SER A 379 -2.48 -20.77 -6.78
CA SER A 379 -3.47 -20.99 -7.85
C SER A 379 -4.07 -19.67 -8.35
N GLU A 380 -4.31 -18.71 -7.46
CA GLU A 380 -5.00 -17.45 -7.74
C GLU A 380 -4.05 -16.22 -7.74
N GLN A 381 -2.79 -16.40 -7.34
CA GLN A 381 -1.84 -15.31 -7.14
C GLN A 381 -0.52 -15.59 -7.87
N LEU A 382 0.32 -14.55 -7.99
CA LEU A 382 1.64 -14.70 -8.60
C LEU A 382 2.55 -15.58 -7.72
N PRO A 383 3.38 -16.45 -8.33
CA PRO A 383 4.36 -17.23 -7.58
C PRO A 383 5.38 -16.31 -6.89
N LEU A 384 5.91 -16.79 -5.77
CA LEU A 384 7.00 -16.17 -5.01
C LEU A 384 8.20 -17.14 -4.98
N PRO A 385 8.93 -17.30 -6.10
CA PRO A 385 9.99 -18.29 -6.21
C PRO A 385 11.12 -18.12 -5.17
N ALA A 386 11.37 -16.89 -4.68
CA ALA A 386 12.42 -16.65 -3.69
C ALA A 386 12.15 -17.30 -2.33
N VAL A 387 10.87 -17.57 -2.00
CA VAL A 387 10.44 -18.13 -0.70
C VAL A 387 11.19 -19.42 -0.36
N SER A 388 11.41 -20.31 -1.33
CA SER A 388 12.11 -21.57 -1.04
C SER A 388 13.55 -21.33 -0.56
N VAL A 389 14.24 -20.37 -1.17
CA VAL A 389 15.63 -20.04 -0.83
C VAL A 389 15.67 -19.23 0.48
N GLU A 390 14.70 -18.34 0.68
CA GLU A 390 14.56 -17.56 1.91
C GLU A 390 14.45 -18.46 3.14
N LEU A 391 13.51 -19.41 3.14
CA LEU A 391 13.26 -20.29 4.27
C LEU A 391 14.47 -21.16 4.62
N THR A 392 15.15 -21.72 3.60
CA THR A 392 16.34 -22.56 3.82
C THR A 392 17.51 -21.72 4.32
N THR A 393 17.74 -20.53 3.76
CA THR A 393 18.81 -19.65 4.20
C THR A 393 18.62 -19.26 5.67
N ILE A 394 17.39 -18.85 6.04
CA ILE A 394 17.07 -18.45 7.40
C ILE A 394 17.33 -19.60 8.38
N THR A 395 16.91 -20.83 8.06
CA THR A 395 16.93 -21.95 9.02
C THR A 395 18.21 -22.78 9.03
N GLN A 396 19.02 -22.69 7.98
CA GLN A 396 20.24 -23.51 7.82
C GLN A 396 21.52 -22.70 7.90
N GLU A 397 21.49 -21.41 7.56
CA GLU A 397 22.70 -20.58 7.44
C GLU A 397 22.71 -19.42 8.44
N LEU A 398 21.59 -18.70 8.60
CA LEU A 398 21.56 -17.45 9.38
C LEU A 398 21.03 -17.63 10.80
N TRP A 399 20.13 -18.58 10.99
CA TRP A 399 19.43 -18.83 12.24
C TRP A 399 19.14 -20.32 12.40
N GLN A 400 18.88 -20.77 13.64
CA GLN A 400 18.50 -22.15 13.90
C GLN A 400 16.98 -22.31 13.89
N GLY A 401 16.46 -23.33 13.23
CA GLY A 401 15.02 -23.56 13.24
C GLY A 401 14.57 -24.60 12.23
N ASN A 402 13.25 -24.67 12.03
CA ASN A 402 12.62 -25.58 11.10
C ASN A 402 11.87 -24.81 10.02
N SER A 403 11.94 -25.30 8.78
CA SER A 403 11.25 -24.72 7.62
C SER A 403 10.18 -25.65 7.05
N PHE A 404 9.03 -25.11 6.63
CA PHE A 404 7.96 -25.86 5.96
C PHE A 404 7.43 -25.10 4.74
N LEU A 405 7.42 -25.75 3.57
CA LEU A 405 7.11 -25.10 2.29
C LEU A 405 5.83 -25.68 1.67
N ASN A 406 5.05 -24.83 1.00
CA ASN A 406 3.89 -25.20 0.18
C ASN A 406 2.94 -26.14 0.93
N GLU A 407 2.82 -27.41 0.53
CA GLU A 407 1.89 -28.39 1.11
C GLU A 407 2.01 -28.55 2.63
N GLU A 408 3.18 -28.25 3.20
CA GLU A 408 3.41 -28.30 4.65
C GLU A 408 3.09 -26.97 5.36
N PHE A 409 2.89 -25.87 4.61
CA PHE A 409 2.48 -24.57 5.12
C PHE A 409 0.96 -24.47 5.29
N THR A 410 0.47 -25.15 6.31
CA THR A 410 -0.96 -25.20 6.67
C THR A 410 -1.19 -24.68 8.09
N ARG A 411 -2.42 -24.25 8.37
CA ARG A 411 -2.84 -23.80 9.69
C ARG A 411 -2.62 -24.87 10.76
N GLN A 412 -2.97 -26.12 10.44
CA GLN A 412 -2.81 -27.23 11.35
C GLN A 412 -1.34 -27.49 11.70
N ASN A 413 -0.44 -27.39 10.72
CA ASN A 413 0.99 -27.57 10.97
C ASN A 413 1.56 -26.39 11.78
N LEU A 414 1.16 -25.15 11.53
CA LEU A 414 1.51 -24.00 12.37
C LEU A 414 1.19 -24.25 13.86
N ILE A 415 -0.03 -24.70 14.14
CA ILE A 415 -0.49 -25.03 15.51
C ILE A 415 0.34 -26.19 16.07
N TYR A 416 0.51 -27.26 15.29
CA TYR A 416 1.24 -28.45 15.71
C TYR A 416 2.71 -28.12 16.06
N GLN A 417 3.42 -27.38 15.22
CA GLN A 417 4.81 -27.01 15.48
C GLN A 417 4.92 -26.15 16.75
N ARG A 418 4.00 -25.19 16.95
CA ARG A 418 3.95 -24.34 18.14
C ARG A 418 3.62 -25.09 19.43
N GLN A 419 2.83 -26.14 19.37
CA GLN A 419 2.56 -27.00 20.52
C GLN A 419 3.76 -27.88 20.91
N ASN A 420 4.58 -28.29 19.93
CA ASN A 420 5.74 -29.15 20.18
C ASN A 420 7.00 -28.38 20.57
N TYR A 421 7.13 -27.12 20.13
CA TYR A 421 8.28 -26.29 20.48
C TYR A 421 7.88 -24.81 20.60
N PRO A 422 8.35 -24.10 21.65
CA PRO A 422 8.01 -22.71 21.90
C PRO A 422 8.83 -21.75 21.03
N TYR A 423 8.71 -21.82 19.70
CA TYR A 423 9.43 -20.94 18.77
C TYR A 423 9.21 -19.45 19.09
N SER A 424 10.27 -18.72 19.44
CA SER A 424 10.19 -17.29 19.77
C SER A 424 10.02 -16.43 18.52
N ILE A 425 10.42 -16.95 17.35
CA ILE A 425 10.29 -16.27 16.06
C ILE A 425 9.40 -17.11 15.14
N ILE A 426 8.39 -16.47 14.54
CA ILE A 426 7.59 -17.07 13.47
C ILE A 426 7.84 -16.25 12.21
N HIS A 427 8.30 -16.90 11.16
CA HIS A 427 8.56 -16.29 9.87
C HIS A 427 7.60 -16.86 8.84
N LEU A 428 6.76 -16.03 8.24
CA LEU A 428 5.80 -16.41 7.20
C LEU A 428 6.17 -15.74 5.87
N ALA A 429 6.58 -16.53 4.89
CA ALA A 429 6.95 -16.07 3.55
C ALA A 429 5.85 -16.42 2.54
N THR A 430 4.92 -15.49 2.33
CA THR A 430 3.71 -15.70 1.52
C THR A 430 3.00 -14.37 1.25
N HIS A 431 2.03 -14.38 0.33
CA HIS A 431 1.11 -13.25 0.17
C HIS A 431 0.26 -13.06 1.42
N ALA A 432 0.20 -11.82 1.91
CA ALA A 432 -0.78 -11.39 2.89
C ALA A 432 -1.38 -10.05 2.49
N GLU A 433 -2.67 -9.87 2.73
CA GLU A 433 -3.41 -8.67 2.32
C GLU A 433 -4.18 -8.10 3.51
N PHE A 434 -3.88 -6.86 3.88
CA PHE A 434 -4.68 -6.08 4.83
C PHE A 434 -5.62 -5.19 4.02
N ARG A 435 -6.89 -5.59 3.95
CA ARG A 435 -7.91 -4.97 3.09
C ARG A 435 -8.71 -3.92 3.83
N SER A 436 -9.16 -2.94 3.05
CA SER A 436 -10.02 -1.88 3.53
C SER A 436 -11.43 -2.36 3.86
N GLY A 437 -12.04 -1.71 4.85
CA GLY A 437 -13.38 -2.05 5.33
C GLY A 437 -13.35 -3.18 6.37
N ASP A 438 -13.97 -4.32 6.04
CA ASP A 438 -14.17 -5.42 6.99
C ASP A 438 -12.86 -6.20 7.24
N VAL A 439 -12.47 -6.29 8.51
CA VAL A 439 -11.27 -7.01 8.99
C VAL A 439 -11.28 -8.48 8.55
N SER A 440 -12.46 -9.08 8.38
CA SER A 440 -12.64 -10.45 7.86
C SER A 440 -12.08 -10.66 6.45
N LYS A 441 -11.88 -9.57 5.69
CA LYS A 441 -11.30 -9.62 4.34
C LYS A 441 -9.78 -9.54 4.34
N SER A 442 -9.15 -9.30 5.49
CA SER A 442 -7.70 -9.34 5.62
C SER A 442 -7.24 -10.76 5.91
N TYR A 443 -6.23 -11.24 5.20
CA TYR A 443 -5.79 -12.63 5.29
C TYR A 443 -4.29 -12.80 5.07
N ILE A 444 -3.77 -13.91 5.60
CA ILE A 444 -2.50 -14.50 5.23
C ILE A 444 -2.81 -15.71 4.34
N GLN A 445 -2.23 -15.77 3.14
CA GLN A 445 -2.41 -16.90 2.24
C GLN A 445 -1.57 -18.08 2.74
N LEU A 446 -2.23 -19.08 3.31
CA LEU A 446 -1.61 -20.39 3.55
C LEU A 446 -1.71 -21.23 2.28
N TRP A 447 -1.12 -22.41 2.27
CA TRP A 447 -1.20 -23.28 1.09
C TRP A 447 -2.62 -23.65 0.69
N ASN A 448 -3.44 -24.01 1.67
CA ASN A 448 -4.76 -24.61 1.48
C ASN A 448 -5.92 -23.65 1.78
N GLU A 449 -5.66 -22.49 2.38
CA GLU A 449 -6.70 -21.56 2.83
C GLU A 449 -6.19 -20.12 2.97
N LYS A 450 -7.12 -19.17 3.03
CA LYS A 450 -6.87 -17.78 3.42
C LYS A 450 -7.14 -17.65 4.92
N LEU A 451 -6.08 -17.60 5.73
CA LEU A 451 -6.18 -17.44 7.18
C LEU A 451 -6.56 -16.00 7.50
N GLN A 452 -7.77 -15.78 8.00
CA GLN A 452 -8.26 -14.43 8.30
C GLN A 452 -7.65 -13.90 9.59
N LEU A 453 -7.49 -12.58 9.71
CA LEU A 453 -6.82 -11.94 10.85
C LEU A 453 -7.45 -12.32 12.21
N HIS A 454 -8.78 -12.41 12.28
CA HIS A 454 -9.48 -12.79 13.51
C HIS A 454 -9.21 -14.24 13.95
N GLN A 455 -8.77 -15.11 13.03
CA GLN A 455 -8.45 -16.52 13.31
C GLN A 455 -7.01 -16.68 13.83
N ILE A 456 -6.18 -15.65 13.77
CA ILE A 456 -4.78 -15.73 14.19
C ILE A 456 -4.65 -15.94 15.71
N GLY A 457 -5.58 -15.40 16.50
CA GLY A 457 -5.64 -15.64 17.95
C GLY A 457 -5.73 -17.13 18.31
N GLU A 458 -6.26 -17.96 17.41
CA GLU A 458 -6.38 -19.41 17.59
C GLU A 458 -5.06 -20.17 17.35
N LEU A 459 -4.00 -19.49 16.90
CA LEU A 459 -2.68 -20.12 16.63
C LEU A 459 -1.79 -20.27 17.88
N GLY A 460 -2.20 -19.73 19.04
CA GLY A 460 -1.44 -19.89 20.29
C GLY A 460 -0.09 -19.14 20.30
N TRP A 461 -0.03 -17.99 19.63
CA TRP A 461 1.19 -17.18 19.58
C TRP A 461 1.39 -16.29 20.80
N ASN A 462 0.40 -16.19 21.69
CA ASN A 462 0.48 -15.47 22.95
C ASN A 462 0.98 -16.33 24.12
N ASN A 463 1.11 -17.66 23.97
CA ASN A 463 1.52 -18.56 25.06
C ASN A 463 2.39 -19.75 24.61
N PRO A 464 3.71 -19.75 24.91
CA PRO A 464 4.46 -18.58 25.34
C PRO A 464 4.44 -17.53 24.22
N GLN A 465 4.48 -16.25 24.60
CA GLN A 465 4.39 -15.16 23.64
C GLN A 465 5.53 -15.24 22.61
N VAL A 466 5.17 -15.18 21.33
CA VAL A 466 6.09 -15.04 20.21
C VAL A 466 6.71 -13.66 20.28
N GLU A 467 8.04 -13.62 20.29
CA GLU A 467 8.80 -12.39 20.38
C GLU A 467 8.78 -11.61 19.06
N LEU A 468 8.77 -12.31 17.93
CA LEU A 468 8.79 -11.69 16.61
C LEU A 468 8.00 -12.52 15.59
N LEU A 469 6.97 -11.90 15.01
CA LEU A 469 6.34 -12.35 13.77
C LEU A 469 6.96 -11.60 12.59
N VAL A 470 7.49 -12.31 11.61
CA VAL A 470 7.94 -11.74 10.33
C VAL A 470 6.96 -12.17 9.26
N LEU A 471 6.37 -11.21 8.56
CA LEU A 471 5.53 -11.44 7.39
C LEU A 471 6.28 -10.97 6.14
N SER A 472 6.99 -11.89 5.52
CA SER A 472 7.76 -11.69 4.30
C SER A 472 6.85 -11.79 3.08
N ALA A 473 6.45 -10.65 2.52
CA ALA A 473 5.46 -10.44 1.43
C ALA A 473 4.00 -10.08 1.83
N CYS A 474 3.85 -9.16 2.80
CA CYS A 474 2.59 -8.46 3.04
C CYS A 474 2.29 -7.33 2.03
N ARG A 475 1.01 -6.99 1.92
CA ARG A 475 0.56 -5.69 1.42
C ARG A 475 -0.48 -5.11 2.37
N THR A 476 -0.31 -3.84 2.72
CA THR A 476 -1.38 -3.05 3.32
C THR A 476 -2.03 -2.13 2.30
N ALA A 477 -3.37 -2.03 2.32
CA ALA A 477 -4.09 -1.04 1.52
C ALA A 477 -3.84 0.37 2.08
N VAL A 478 -3.07 1.17 1.36
CA VAL A 478 -2.76 2.56 1.72
C VAL A 478 -4.01 3.45 1.61
N GLY A 479 -4.29 4.25 2.64
CA GLY A 479 -5.31 5.31 2.61
C GLY A 479 -6.68 4.93 3.18
N ASP A 480 -6.81 3.76 3.82
CA ASP A 480 -8.02 3.33 4.52
C ASP A 480 -7.77 3.12 6.02
N LYS A 481 -8.60 3.73 6.87
CA LYS A 481 -8.44 3.70 8.33
C LYS A 481 -8.43 2.28 8.91
N ASN A 482 -9.23 1.36 8.38
CA ASN A 482 -9.32 0.00 8.93
C ASN A 482 -8.11 -0.84 8.54
N SER A 483 -7.55 -0.62 7.35
CA SER A 483 -6.29 -1.24 6.92
C SER A 483 -5.12 -0.75 7.76
N GLU A 484 -5.10 0.54 8.09
CA GLU A 484 -4.12 1.14 8.98
C GLU A 484 -4.22 0.61 10.43
N LEU A 485 -5.44 0.46 10.95
CA LEU A 485 -5.68 -0.15 12.25
C LEU A 485 -5.28 -1.62 12.27
N GLY A 486 -5.59 -2.38 11.21
CA GLY A 486 -5.20 -3.78 11.09
C GLY A 486 -3.68 -3.96 11.07
N PHE A 487 -2.96 -3.11 10.34
CA PHE A 487 -1.50 -3.16 10.30
C PHE A 487 -0.85 -2.63 11.59
N ALA A 488 -1.25 -1.46 12.07
CA ALA A 488 -0.68 -0.89 13.28
C ALA A 488 -1.07 -1.66 14.54
N GLY A 489 -2.21 -2.35 14.53
CA GLY A 489 -2.67 -3.27 15.56
C GLY A 489 -2.22 -4.71 15.34
N LEU A 490 -1.38 -5.01 14.34
CA LEU A 490 -1.00 -6.38 13.98
C LEU A 490 -0.40 -7.14 15.16
N ALA A 491 0.50 -6.51 15.93
CA ALA A 491 1.08 -7.14 17.11
C ALA A 491 0.01 -7.51 18.16
N ILE A 492 -0.93 -6.60 18.42
CA ILE A 492 -2.04 -6.83 19.36
C ILE A 492 -2.94 -7.96 18.84
N ALA A 493 -3.42 -7.84 17.60
CA ALA A 493 -4.36 -8.79 17.00
C ALA A 493 -3.82 -10.22 16.92
N THR A 494 -2.49 -10.36 16.80
CA THR A 494 -1.82 -11.66 16.74
C THR A 494 -1.29 -12.13 18.09
N GLY A 495 -1.34 -11.29 19.12
CA GLY A 495 -0.82 -11.56 20.45
C GLY A 495 0.70 -11.66 20.54
N VAL A 496 1.42 -11.36 19.46
CA VAL A 496 2.89 -11.34 19.42
C VAL A 496 3.43 -10.03 19.99
N LYS A 497 4.69 -10.04 20.42
CA LYS A 497 5.31 -8.85 21.00
C LYS A 497 5.73 -7.81 19.96
N SER A 498 6.17 -8.30 18.80
CA SER A 498 6.61 -7.48 17.67
C SER A 498 6.19 -8.15 16.36
N ALA A 499 5.73 -7.36 15.41
CA ALA A 499 5.45 -7.81 14.05
C ALA A 499 6.23 -6.97 13.03
N LEU A 500 6.93 -7.62 12.11
CA LEU A 500 7.58 -7.02 10.96
C LEU A 500 6.75 -7.32 9.72
N GLY A 501 6.36 -6.30 8.97
CA GLY A 501 5.62 -6.45 7.73
C GLY A 501 5.83 -5.27 6.77
N SER A 502 5.27 -5.41 5.57
CA SER A 502 5.41 -4.43 4.49
C SER A 502 4.16 -3.57 4.27
N LEU A 503 4.38 -2.27 4.04
CA LEU A 503 3.39 -1.23 3.81
C LEU A 503 2.74 -1.33 2.41
N TRP A 504 3.44 -1.90 1.43
CA TRP A 504 3.00 -2.05 0.04
C TRP A 504 3.52 -3.35 -0.58
N PHE A 505 3.15 -3.60 -1.84
CA PHE A 505 3.68 -4.72 -2.61
C PHE A 505 5.18 -4.62 -2.81
N VAL A 506 5.90 -5.53 -2.17
CA VAL A 506 7.35 -5.63 -2.23
C VAL A 506 7.77 -6.57 -3.37
N ASN A 507 8.97 -6.32 -3.89
CA ASN A 507 9.60 -7.15 -4.89
C ASN A 507 10.19 -8.42 -4.24
N ASP A 508 9.98 -9.58 -4.83
CA ASP A 508 10.34 -10.89 -4.25
C ASP A 508 11.86 -10.99 -4.01
N GLU A 509 12.66 -10.59 -4.99
CA GLU A 509 14.12 -10.60 -4.90
C GLU A 509 14.67 -9.64 -3.84
N ALA A 510 14.13 -8.42 -3.82
CA ALA A 510 14.52 -7.41 -2.84
C ALA A 510 14.15 -7.85 -1.41
N THR A 511 13.03 -8.57 -1.26
CA THR A 511 12.56 -9.09 0.02
C THR A 511 13.49 -10.18 0.53
N LEU A 512 13.90 -11.12 -0.34
CA LEU A 512 14.94 -12.11 -0.02
C LEU A 512 16.22 -11.43 0.47
N GLY A 513 16.67 -10.38 -0.23
CA GLY A 513 17.82 -9.57 0.18
C GLY A 513 17.63 -8.93 1.56
N LEU A 514 16.51 -8.24 1.78
CA LEU A 514 16.22 -7.58 3.06
C LEU A 514 16.15 -8.58 4.22
N MET A 515 15.48 -9.73 4.04
CA MET A 515 15.33 -10.73 5.09
C MET A 515 16.64 -11.43 5.41
N THR A 516 17.47 -11.70 4.40
CA THR A 516 18.83 -12.22 4.58
C THR A 516 19.66 -11.25 5.44
N GLU A 517 19.67 -9.96 5.11
CA GLU A 517 20.37 -8.96 5.93
C GLU A 517 19.77 -8.83 7.33
N PHE A 518 18.44 -8.85 7.45
CA PHE A 518 17.75 -8.72 8.72
C PHE A 518 18.15 -9.83 9.69
N TYR A 519 18.04 -11.11 9.29
CA TYR A 519 18.43 -12.23 10.13
C TYR A 519 19.94 -12.27 10.41
N SER A 520 20.77 -11.88 9.43
CA SER A 520 22.22 -11.82 9.64
C SER A 520 22.62 -10.76 10.65
N HIS A 521 21.89 -9.64 10.73
CA HIS A 521 22.13 -8.61 11.73
C HIS A 521 21.45 -8.92 13.07
N LEU A 522 20.30 -9.61 13.06
CA LEU A 522 19.52 -9.90 14.26
C LEU A 522 20.32 -10.65 15.34
N SER A 523 21.29 -11.49 14.95
CA SER A 523 22.13 -12.24 15.87
C SER A 523 23.21 -11.39 16.55
N ASN A 524 23.48 -10.20 16.00
CA ASN A 524 24.61 -9.36 16.37
C ASN A 524 24.21 -8.05 17.06
N VAL A 525 22.92 -7.77 17.15
CA VAL A 525 22.37 -6.52 17.72
C VAL A 525 21.52 -6.81 18.94
N GLN A 526 21.31 -5.78 19.77
CA GLN A 526 20.58 -5.95 21.03
C GLN A 526 19.06 -5.94 20.84
N ILE A 527 18.56 -5.23 19.83
CA ILE A 527 17.13 -4.99 19.62
C ILE A 527 16.72 -5.25 18.16
N LYS A 528 15.50 -5.75 17.98
CA LYS A 528 14.93 -6.14 16.67
C LYS A 528 14.89 -4.96 15.68
N ALA A 529 14.58 -3.75 16.14
CA ALA A 529 14.54 -2.56 15.29
C ALA A 529 15.91 -2.15 14.75
N GLU A 530 17.00 -2.41 15.49
CA GLU A 530 18.37 -2.16 15.03
C GLU A 530 18.76 -3.13 13.90
N ALA A 531 18.29 -4.38 13.95
CA ALA A 531 18.51 -5.35 12.88
C ALA A 531 17.80 -4.92 11.59
N LEU A 532 16.55 -4.45 11.69
CA LEU A 532 15.80 -3.92 10.54
C LEU A 532 16.48 -2.67 9.97
N GLN A 533 16.91 -1.76 10.83
CA GLN A 533 17.67 -0.57 10.42
C GLN A 533 18.93 -0.98 9.66
N ALA A 534 19.72 -1.93 10.18
CA ALA A 534 20.94 -2.38 9.53
C ALA A 534 20.67 -2.96 8.13
N ALA A 535 19.63 -3.79 7.98
CA ALA A 535 19.20 -4.32 6.68
C ALA A 535 18.79 -3.22 5.69
N GLN A 536 17.97 -2.26 6.14
CA GLN A 536 17.55 -1.11 5.32
C GLN A 536 18.74 -0.25 4.89
N LEU A 537 19.73 -0.06 5.78
CA LEU A 537 20.95 0.66 5.48
C LEU A 537 21.86 -0.08 4.49
N ALA A 538 21.94 -1.42 4.58
CA ALA A 538 22.67 -2.23 3.61
C ALA A 538 22.09 -2.07 2.20
N MET A 539 20.76 -2.11 2.07
CA MET A 539 20.07 -1.88 0.80
C MET A 539 20.26 -0.46 0.29
N LEU A 540 19.98 0.56 1.13
CA LEU A 540 20.16 1.97 0.81
C LEU A 540 21.56 2.27 0.27
N ARG A 541 22.59 1.70 0.89
CA ARG A 541 24.00 1.91 0.52
C ARG A 541 24.44 1.09 -0.70
N GLY A 542 23.53 0.34 -1.33
CA GLY A 542 23.80 -0.47 -2.50
C GLY A 542 24.69 -1.69 -2.22
N LYS A 543 24.72 -2.18 -0.96
CA LYS A 543 25.43 -3.40 -0.60
C LYS A 543 24.65 -4.67 -0.96
N VAL A 544 23.32 -4.54 -1.08
CA VAL A 544 22.43 -5.63 -1.50
C VAL A 544 22.11 -5.45 -2.98
N VAL A 545 22.55 -6.39 -3.81
CA VAL A 545 22.41 -6.35 -5.27
C VAL A 545 22.25 -7.75 -5.84
N ILE A 546 21.63 -7.86 -7.01
CA ILE A 546 21.75 -9.07 -7.85
C ILE A 546 22.75 -8.78 -8.96
N GLU A 547 23.77 -9.63 -9.07
CA GLU A 547 24.75 -9.61 -10.15
C GLU A 547 24.94 -11.03 -10.70
N LYS A 548 24.74 -11.21 -12.02
CA LYS A 548 24.88 -12.49 -12.72
C LYS A 548 24.02 -13.63 -12.11
N GLY A 549 22.79 -13.33 -11.68
CA GLY A 549 21.89 -14.31 -11.06
C GLY A 549 22.26 -14.68 -9.61
N ILE A 550 23.18 -13.94 -8.99
CA ILE A 550 23.63 -14.14 -7.62
C ILE A 550 23.19 -12.92 -6.80
N LEU A 551 22.46 -13.16 -5.72
CA LEU A 551 22.17 -12.16 -4.71
C LEU A 551 23.40 -11.99 -3.82
N ARG A 552 23.90 -10.75 -3.76
CA ARG A 552 25.02 -10.34 -2.92
C ARG A 552 24.54 -9.49 -1.77
N GLY A 553 25.02 -9.79 -0.56
CA GLY A 553 24.69 -9.11 0.69
C GLY A 553 25.94 -8.56 1.40
N SER A 554 25.75 -8.01 2.61
CA SER A 554 26.78 -7.31 3.35
C SER A 554 27.49 -8.11 4.45
N VAL A 555 26.98 -9.30 4.82
CA VAL A 555 27.42 -10.00 6.04
C VAL A 555 27.86 -11.46 5.84
N SER A 556 27.44 -12.17 4.80
CA SER A 556 27.99 -13.51 4.49
C SER A 556 29.11 -13.43 3.44
N ASP A 557 29.90 -14.50 3.26
CA ASP A 557 30.74 -14.71 2.07
C ASP A 557 29.92 -14.68 0.75
N GLY A 558 28.60 -14.46 0.85
CA GLY A 558 28.00 -13.26 0.25
C GLY A 558 27.42 -13.48 -1.12
N GLU A 559 27.33 -14.72 -1.54
CA GLU A 559 26.79 -15.13 -2.82
C GLU A 559 25.70 -16.16 -2.59
N MET A 560 24.45 -15.73 -2.70
CA MET A 560 23.31 -16.62 -2.70
C MET A 560 22.83 -16.82 -4.13
N SER A 561 22.79 -18.08 -4.56
CA SER A 561 22.21 -18.40 -5.87
C SER A 561 20.71 -18.18 -5.83
N LEU A 562 20.20 -17.43 -6.80
CA LEU A 562 18.76 -17.27 -6.96
C LEU A 562 18.13 -18.59 -7.43
N PRO A 563 16.85 -18.83 -7.12
CA PRO A 563 16.13 -19.97 -7.67
C PRO A 563 16.11 -19.91 -9.21
N PRO A 564 16.03 -21.05 -9.92
CA PRO A 564 16.10 -21.10 -11.39
C PRO A 564 15.13 -20.15 -12.11
N GLU A 565 13.96 -19.93 -11.53
CA GLU A 565 12.92 -19.02 -12.02
C GLU A 565 13.39 -17.55 -12.06
N LEU A 566 14.35 -17.19 -11.21
CA LEU A 566 14.92 -15.85 -11.06
C LEU A 566 16.34 -15.74 -11.64
N ALA A 567 16.91 -16.83 -12.15
CA ALA A 567 18.29 -16.88 -12.63
C ALA A 567 18.59 -15.94 -13.82
N ASN A 568 17.56 -15.50 -14.55
CA ASN A 568 17.70 -14.57 -15.67
C ASN A 568 17.92 -13.11 -15.23
N ILE A 569 17.77 -12.80 -13.94
CA ILE A 569 17.99 -11.45 -13.41
C ILE A 569 19.49 -11.22 -13.29
N GLN A 570 20.03 -10.36 -14.16
CA GLN A 570 21.47 -10.18 -14.26
C GLN A 570 22.03 -9.01 -13.47
N ASN A 571 21.29 -7.91 -13.34
CA ASN A 571 21.77 -6.69 -12.67
C ASN A 571 20.61 -5.93 -12.04
N GLN A 572 20.48 -5.99 -10.73
CA GLN A 572 19.46 -5.25 -10.00
C GLN A 572 20.03 -4.62 -8.74
N LYS A 573 19.74 -3.33 -8.55
CA LYS A 573 20.14 -2.57 -7.35
C LYS A 573 18.91 -2.30 -6.51
N PHE A 574 19.06 -2.41 -5.20
CA PHE A 574 17.95 -2.22 -4.27
C PHE A 574 18.08 -0.97 -3.40
N SER A 575 18.82 0.05 -3.86
CA SER A 575 19.07 1.28 -3.09
C SER A 575 17.89 2.24 -3.02
N HIS A 576 16.93 2.14 -3.95
CA HIS A 576 15.75 3.01 -3.95
C HIS A 576 14.81 2.68 -2.77
N PRO A 577 14.20 3.67 -2.09
CA PRO A 577 13.30 3.45 -0.94
C PRO A 577 12.15 2.48 -1.18
N TYR A 578 11.72 2.30 -2.44
CA TYR A 578 10.75 1.30 -2.84
C TYR A 578 11.03 -0.09 -2.24
N TYR A 579 12.31 -0.48 -2.19
CA TYR A 579 12.73 -1.83 -1.81
C TYR A 579 12.88 -2.04 -0.31
N TRP A 580 13.21 -0.99 0.46
CA TRP A 580 13.57 -1.12 1.87
C TRP A 580 12.66 -0.31 2.81
N ALA A 581 12.13 0.83 2.38
CA ALA A 581 11.29 1.69 3.22
C ALA A 581 9.85 1.17 3.39
N GLY A 582 9.50 0.12 2.65
CA GLY A 582 8.22 -0.56 2.76
C GLY A 582 8.12 -1.43 4.00
N PHE A 583 9.23 -1.92 4.55
CA PHE A 583 9.21 -2.76 5.75
C PHE A 583 9.27 -1.90 7.02
N THR A 584 8.40 -2.20 7.97
CA THR A 584 8.37 -1.54 9.27
C THR A 584 8.01 -2.52 10.37
N MET A 585 8.51 -2.23 11.57
CA MET A 585 8.16 -2.94 12.80
C MET A 585 6.94 -2.29 13.44
N VAL A 586 6.09 -3.13 14.03
CA VAL A 586 4.93 -2.77 14.82
C VAL A 586 5.03 -3.47 16.18
N GLY A 587 4.82 -2.76 17.28
CA GLY A 587 4.95 -3.28 18.64
C GLY A 587 6.31 -2.96 19.26
N SER A 588 6.78 -3.79 20.18
CA SER A 588 8.00 -3.53 20.94
C SER A 588 9.25 -3.70 20.05
N PRO A 589 10.14 -2.69 19.93
CA PRO A 589 11.32 -2.78 19.05
C PRO A 589 12.46 -3.66 19.59
N TRP A 590 12.36 -4.12 20.83
CA TRP A 590 13.41 -4.83 21.57
C TRP A 590 13.15 -6.32 21.76
#